data_AF-A0A423XJX4-F1
#
_entry.id   AF-A0A423XJX4-F1
#
_cell.length_a   1.000
_cell.length_b   1.000
_cell.length_c   1.000
_cell.angle_alpha   90.00
_cell.angle_beta   90.00
_cell.angle_gamma   90.00
#
_symmetry.space_group_name_H-M   'P 1'
#
loop_
_entity.id
_entity.type
_entity.pdbx_description
1 polymer ?
#
loop_
_entity_poly.entity_id
_entity_poly.type
_entity_poly.pdbx_seq_one_letter_code
_entity_poly.pdbx_strand_id
1 'polypeptide(L)'
;MPLSRGHLLLCPRRHAPKLSDVSPAEARELGYCLRVLSSALSRATGVDDWNVVQNNGAAAAQVVPHMHFHVIPRPEIRAQGRWSEKFTMFGRGQRSDLDAEDGEQLAERVRREVVGVLRELGEDRVRVKL
;
A
#
# COMPACT_ATOMS: atom_id res chain seq x y z
N MET A 1 5.83 3.36 10.80
CA MET A 1 5.08 4.60 10.55
C MET A 1 4.75 4.67 9.06
N PRO A 2 3.55 5.10 8.65
CA PRO A 2 3.28 5.30 7.24
C PRO A 2 4.23 6.39 6.71
N LEU A 3 4.57 6.27 5.43
CA LEU A 3 5.62 7.07 4.81
C LEU A 3 5.04 8.28 4.07
N SER A 4 3.77 8.14 3.68
CA SER A 4 2.89 9.15 3.16
C SER A 4 1.46 8.79 3.57
N ARG A 5 0.54 9.77 3.49
CA ARG A 5 -0.89 9.51 3.67
C ARG A 5 -1.37 8.48 2.65
N GLY A 6 -2.04 7.43 3.12
CA GLY A 6 -2.47 6.31 2.28
C GLY A 6 -1.44 5.20 2.09
N HIS A 7 -0.32 5.20 2.82
CA HIS A 7 0.61 4.05 2.81
C HIS A 7 -0.10 2.76 3.27
N LEU A 8 -0.29 1.81 2.36
CA LEU A 8 -0.89 0.51 2.60
C LEU A 8 0.16 -0.61 2.77
N LEU A 9 -0.21 -1.63 3.54
CA LEU A 9 0.50 -2.90 3.59
C LEU A 9 -0.39 -4.02 3.02
N LEU A 10 0.17 -4.82 2.11
CA LEU A 10 -0.45 -6.06 1.62
C LEU A 10 0.41 -7.25 2.06
N CYS A 11 -0.16 -8.20 2.78
CA CYS A 11 0.54 -9.39 3.28
C CYS A 11 -0.31 -10.67 3.13
N PRO A 12 0.31 -11.85 3.01
CA PRO A 12 -0.40 -13.12 3.05
C PRO A 12 -0.96 -13.37 4.46
N ARG A 13 -2.08 -14.09 4.55
CA ARG A 13 -2.67 -14.49 5.84
C ARG A 13 -1.80 -15.51 6.57
N ARG A 14 -1.20 -16.44 5.83
CA ARG A 14 -0.24 -17.40 6.38
C ARG A 14 1.07 -16.68 6.66
N HIS A 15 1.66 -16.96 7.82
CA HIS A 15 2.98 -16.44 8.14
C HIS A 15 4.04 -16.98 7.17
N ALA A 16 4.69 -16.07 6.43
CA ALA A 16 5.82 -16.33 5.56
C ALA A 16 6.85 -15.21 5.81
N PRO A 17 8.08 -15.49 6.31
CA PRO A 17 9.05 -14.45 6.64
C PRO A 17 9.51 -13.62 5.45
N LYS A 18 9.79 -14.25 4.31
CA LYS A 18 10.26 -13.63 3.07
C LYS A 18 9.36 -13.97 1.90
N LEU A 19 9.52 -13.26 0.78
CA LEU A 19 8.83 -13.55 -0.47
C LEU A 19 9.09 -14.98 -0.97
N SER A 20 10.30 -15.51 -0.75
CA SER A 20 10.67 -16.89 -1.08
C SER A 20 9.89 -17.96 -0.31
N ASP A 21 9.29 -17.59 0.82
CA ASP A 21 8.55 -18.52 1.69
C ASP A 21 7.05 -18.54 1.35
N VAL A 22 6.63 -17.74 0.38
CA VAL A 22 5.26 -17.66 -0.14
C VAL A 22 5.07 -18.75 -1.21
N SER A 23 3.93 -19.44 -1.20
CA SER A 23 3.63 -20.45 -2.22
C SER A 23 3.38 -19.81 -3.60
N PRO A 24 3.55 -20.55 -4.71
CA PRO A 24 3.26 -20.01 -6.05
C PRO A 24 1.81 -19.51 -6.22
N ALA A 25 0.85 -20.13 -5.52
CA ALA A 25 -0.55 -19.71 -5.56
C ALA A 25 -0.75 -18.38 -4.80
N GLU A 26 -0.20 -18.26 -3.60
CA GLU A 26 -0.24 -17.01 -2.83
C GLU A 26 0.50 -15.87 -3.57
N ALA A 27 1.63 -16.16 -4.23
CA ALA A 27 2.36 -15.16 -5.00
C ALA A 27 1.54 -14.59 -6.17
N ARG A 28 0.77 -15.44 -6.87
CA ARG A 28 -0.16 -15.00 -7.91
C ARG A 28 -1.27 -14.12 -7.34
N GLU A 29 -1.90 -14.56 -6.25
CA GLU A 29 -2.98 -13.83 -5.59
C GLU A 29 -2.51 -12.46 -5.07
N LEU A 30 -1.32 -12.41 -4.47
CA LEU A 30 -0.72 -11.16 -3.99
C LEU A 30 -0.44 -10.20 -5.16
N GLY A 31 0.03 -10.70 -6.31
CA GLY A 31 0.23 -9.89 -7.51
C GLY A 31 -1.08 -9.30 -8.03
N TYR A 32 -2.16 -10.09 -8.05
CA TYR A 32 -3.48 -9.62 -8.41
C TYR A 32 -4.00 -8.56 -7.43
N CYS A 33 -3.94 -8.85 -6.12
CA CYS A 33 -4.33 -7.91 -5.06
C CYS A 33 -3.55 -6.59 -5.14
N LEU A 34 -2.25 -6.66 -5.41
CA LEU A 34 -1.40 -5.48 -5.55
C LEU A 34 -1.87 -4.58 -6.69
N ARG A 35 -2.27 -5.15 -7.83
CA ARG A 35 -2.85 -4.39 -8.96
C ARG A 35 -4.18 -3.74 -8.59
N VAL A 36 -5.06 -4.45 -7.90
CA VAL A 36 -6.36 -3.91 -7.46
C VAL A 36 -6.15 -2.75 -6.47
N LEU A 37 -5.34 -2.99 -5.43
CA LEU A 37 -5.06 -2.00 -4.39
C LEU A 37 -4.34 -0.77 -4.93
N SER A 38 -3.41 -0.92 -5.88
CA SER A 38 -2.73 0.23 -6.49
C SER A 38 -3.72 1.19 -7.17
N SER A 39 -4.66 0.65 -7.95
CA SER A 39 -5.70 1.46 -8.61
C SER A 39 -6.68 2.07 -7.62
N ALA A 40 -7.13 1.29 -6.64
CA ALA A 40 -8.07 1.78 -5.64
C ALA A 40 -7.44 2.88 -4.77
N LEU A 41 -6.16 2.74 -4.42
CA LEU A 41 -5.43 3.70 -3.62
C LEU A 41 -5.24 5.03 -4.35
N SER A 42 -4.85 5.00 -5.64
CA SER A 42 -4.73 6.21 -6.46
C SER A 42 -6.06 6.97 -6.51
N ARG A 43 -7.18 6.29 -6.79
CA ARG A 43 -8.52 6.90 -6.78
C ARG A 43 -8.91 7.47 -5.42
N ALA A 44 -8.68 6.71 -4.34
CA ALA A 44 -9.08 7.11 -2.98
C ALA A 44 -8.26 8.28 -2.43
N THR A 45 -7.02 8.45 -2.91
CA THR A 45 -6.11 9.50 -2.45
C THR A 45 -6.02 10.69 -3.40
N GLY A 46 -6.43 10.53 -4.66
CA GLY A 46 -6.20 11.50 -5.73
C GLY A 46 -4.73 11.64 -6.11
N VAL A 47 -3.90 10.63 -5.83
CA VAL A 47 -2.47 10.64 -6.10
C VAL A 47 -2.16 9.58 -7.16
N ASP A 48 -1.66 10.03 -8.31
CA ASP A 48 -1.46 9.18 -9.49
C ASP A 48 -0.11 8.45 -9.50
N ASP A 49 0.85 8.87 -8.67
CA ASP A 49 2.15 8.23 -8.56
C ASP A 49 2.30 7.47 -7.24
N TRP A 50 2.90 6.28 -7.25
CA TRP A 50 3.18 5.52 -6.04
C TRP A 50 4.41 4.62 -6.18
N ASN A 51 4.99 4.22 -5.05
CA ASN A 51 6.02 3.19 -4.99
C ASN A 51 5.44 1.87 -4.47
N VAL A 52 5.96 0.75 -4.98
CA VAL A 52 5.78 -0.58 -4.38
C VAL A 52 7.13 -1.07 -3.87
N VAL A 53 7.21 -1.47 -2.61
CA VAL A 53 8.47 -1.92 -1.98
C VAL A 53 8.22 -3.20 -1.20
N GLN A 54 9.13 -4.17 -1.33
CA GLN A 54 9.13 -5.38 -0.52
C GLN A 54 10.57 -5.76 -0.17
N ASN A 55 10.82 -5.97 1.12
CA ASN A 55 12.15 -6.19 1.66
C ASN A 55 12.27 -7.63 2.18
N ASN A 56 13.41 -8.29 1.90
CA ASN A 56 13.68 -9.67 2.30
C ASN A 56 14.92 -9.77 3.21
N GLY A 57 14.71 -9.89 4.52
CA GLY A 57 15.75 -10.00 5.55
C GLY A 57 16.22 -8.66 6.11
N ALA A 58 16.83 -8.70 7.30
CA ALA A 58 17.25 -7.52 8.05
C ALA A 58 18.24 -6.63 7.27
N ALA A 59 19.18 -7.24 6.53
CA ALA A 59 20.13 -6.51 5.69
C ALA A 59 19.47 -5.70 4.56
N ALA A 60 18.26 -6.10 4.14
CA ALA A 60 17.43 -5.38 3.18
C ALA A 60 16.42 -4.42 3.86
N ALA A 61 16.65 -4.05 5.12
CA ALA A 61 15.76 -3.21 5.93
C ALA A 61 14.36 -3.80 6.19
N GLN A 62 14.21 -5.13 6.21
CA GLN A 62 13.00 -5.77 6.74
C GLN A 62 13.05 -5.80 8.28
N VAL A 63 12.12 -5.11 8.93
CA VAL A 63 12.03 -5.07 10.41
C VAL A 63 11.07 -6.13 10.95
N VAL A 64 9.91 -6.31 10.30
CA VAL A 64 8.93 -7.33 10.68
C VAL A 64 9.15 -8.57 9.80
N PRO A 65 9.51 -9.74 10.37
CA PRO A 65 9.78 -10.95 9.62
C PRO A 65 8.48 -11.64 9.17
N HIS A 66 7.63 -10.90 8.48
CA HIS A 66 6.43 -11.35 7.80
C HIS A 66 6.36 -10.60 6.48
N MET A 67 6.31 -11.31 5.36
CA MET A 67 6.30 -10.75 4.02
C MET A 67 5.16 -9.73 3.89
N HIS A 68 5.48 -8.54 3.41
CA HIS A 68 4.50 -7.52 3.07
C HIS A 68 5.01 -6.62 1.95
N PHE A 69 4.11 -6.21 1.07
CA PHE A 69 4.33 -5.10 0.16
C PHE A 69 3.91 -3.80 0.82
N HIS A 70 4.78 -2.80 0.74
CA HIS A 70 4.42 -1.41 0.92
C HIS A 70 3.84 -0.86 -0.39
N VAL A 71 2.71 -0.16 -0.32
CA VAL A 71 2.18 0.64 -1.44
C VAL A 71 2.07 2.08 -0.95
N ILE A 72 2.92 2.96 -1.49
CA ILE A 72 3.20 4.29 -0.92
C ILE A 72 2.84 5.37 -1.94
N PRO A 73 1.72 6.10 -1.77
CA PRO A 73 1.37 7.23 -2.63
C PRO A 73 2.44 8.33 -2.58
N ARG A 74 2.71 8.95 -3.73
CA ARG A 74 3.69 10.04 -3.92
C ARG A 74 3.01 11.27 -4.51
N PRO A 75 2.49 12.18 -3.65
CA PRO A 75 1.95 13.43 -4.14
C PRO A 75 3.05 14.26 -4.80
N GLU A 76 2.69 15.11 -5.76
CA GLU A 76 3.65 16.04 -6.37
C GLU A 76 4.37 16.87 -5.29
N ILE A 77 5.69 16.99 -5.45
CA ILE A 77 6.56 17.73 -4.53
C ILE A 77 6.13 19.21 -4.42
N ARG A 78 5.61 19.78 -5.52
CA ARG A 78 5.14 21.17 -5.58
C ARG A 78 3.83 21.40 -4.81
N ALA A 79 2.91 20.43 -4.83
CA ALA A 79 1.66 20.50 -4.06
C ALA A 79 1.90 20.50 -2.53
N GLN A 80 3.10 20.13 -2.08
CA GLN A 80 3.48 20.12 -0.66
C GLN A 80 4.18 21.41 -0.21
N GLY A 81 4.31 22.43 -1.07
CA GLY A 81 4.97 23.70 -0.73
C GLY A 81 6.47 23.56 -0.45
N ARG A 82 7.10 22.43 -0.81
CA ARG A 82 8.51 22.14 -0.53
C ARG A 82 9.37 22.47 -1.76
N TRP A 83 10.10 23.58 -1.68
CA TRP A 83 10.99 24.10 -2.72
C TRP A 83 12.44 23.59 -2.62
N SER A 84 12.78 22.81 -1.59
CA SER A 84 14.15 22.38 -1.31
C SER A 84 14.28 20.86 -1.27
N GLU A 85 15.12 20.37 -2.18
CA GLU A 85 15.42 18.97 -2.45
C GLU A 85 16.29 18.34 -1.36
N LYS A 86 15.69 17.46 -0.59
CA LYS A 86 16.31 16.16 -0.34
C LYS A 86 15.29 15.13 -0.77
N PHE A 87 15.46 14.59 -1.98
CA PHE A 87 14.69 13.45 -2.45
C PHE A 87 14.92 12.29 -1.47
N THR A 88 14.05 12.19 -0.46
CA THR A 88 14.00 11.01 0.38
C THR A 88 13.19 10.00 -0.41
N MET A 89 13.84 8.92 -0.85
CA MET A 89 13.23 7.89 -1.68
C MET A 89 11.91 7.36 -1.10
N PHE A 90 11.73 7.47 0.23
CA PHE A 90 10.57 6.95 0.95
C PHE A 90 9.84 7.99 1.81
N GLY A 91 10.18 9.29 1.79
CA GLY A 91 9.62 10.24 2.76
C GLY A 91 9.98 9.93 4.22
N ARG A 92 9.45 10.70 5.17
CA ARG A 92 9.53 10.41 6.62
C ARG A 92 8.21 10.80 7.27
N GLY A 93 7.23 9.88 7.31
CA GLY A 93 6.01 10.14 8.08
C GLY A 93 6.27 10.05 9.58
N GLN A 94 5.70 10.97 10.35
CA GLN A 94 5.80 11.01 11.80
C GLN A 94 4.49 10.54 12.45
N ARG A 95 4.55 10.17 13.73
CA ARG A 95 3.37 9.68 14.46
C ARG A 95 2.39 10.77 14.80
N SER A 96 2.90 11.98 15.00
CA SER A 96 2.12 13.21 15.13
C SER A 96 1.25 13.50 13.89
N ASP A 97 1.62 12.95 12.73
CA ASP A 97 0.92 13.20 11.47
C ASP A 97 -0.28 12.25 11.27
N LEU A 98 -0.58 11.40 12.26
CA LEU A 98 -1.65 10.41 12.21
C LEU A 98 -2.82 10.83 13.07
N ASP A 99 -3.94 11.07 12.42
CA ASP A 99 -5.25 11.21 13.04
C ASP A 99 -6.08 9.93 12.80
N ALA A 100 -6.75 9.46 13.86
CA ALA A 100 -7.48 8.18 13.82
C ALA A 100 -8.76 8.28 12.98
N GLU A 101 -9.46 9.41 13.06
CA GLU A 101 -10.69 9.67 12.29
C GLU A 101 -10.36 9.77 10.80
N ASP A 102 -9.31 10.52 10.45
CA ASP A 102 -8.77 10.60 9.08
C ASP A 102 -8.38 9.21 8.54
N GLY A 103 -7.79 8.37 9.41
CA GLY A 103 -7.42 7.00 9.10
C GLY A 103 -8.63 6.14 8.75
N GLU A 104 -9.69 6.22 9.54
CA GLU A 104 -10.93 5.47 9.32
C GLU A 104 -11.63 5.91 8.04
N GLN A 105 -11.77 7.22 7.83
CA GLN A 105 -12.35 7.79 6.60
C GLN A 105 -11.54 7.39 5.35
N LEU A 106 -10.21 7.37 5.45
CA LEU A 106 -9.35 6.92 4.35
C LEU A 106 -9.54 5.42 4.08
N ALA A 107 -9.62 4.60 5.12
CA ALA A 107 -9.86 3.17 4.97
C ALA A 107 -11.22 2.90 4.29
N GLU A 108 -12.28 3.64 4.66
CA GLU A 108 -13.59 3.55 4.01
C GLU A 108 -13.54 3.91 2.54
N ARG A 109 -12.86 5.01 2.18
CA ARG A 109 -12.67 5.40 0.78
C ARG A 109 -11.93 4.32 0.00
N VAL A 110 -10.82 3.81 0.53
CA VAL A 110 -10.06 2.72 -0.13
C VAL A 110 -10.93 1.49 -0.32
N ARG A 111 -11.69 1.06 0.70
CA ARG A 111 -12.63 -0.08 0.57
C ARG A 111 -13.65 0.13 -0.54
N ARG A 112 -14.22 1.34 -0.65
CA ARG A 112 -15.17 1.69 -1.71
C ARG A 112 -14.55 1.60 -3.09
N GLU A 113 -13.35 2.15 -3.26
CA GLU A 113 -12.63 2.12 -4.54
C GLU A 113 -12.19 0.70 -4.92
N VAL A 114 -11.84 -0.15 -3.96
CA VAL A 114 -11.58 -1.58 -4.22
C VAL A 114 -12.80 -2.25 -4.83
N VAL A 115 -13.99 -2.02 -4.27
CA VAL A 115 -15.25 -2.56 -4.83
C VAL A 115 -15.50 -2.03 -6.24
N GLY A 116 -15.24 -0.75 -6.50
CA GLY A 116 -15.34 -0.16 -7.83
C GLY A 116 -14.41 -0.82 -8.85
N VAL A 117 -13.13 -0.96 -8.50
CA VAL A 117 -12.12 -1.59 -9.35
C VAL A 117 -12.48 -3.06 -9.63
N LEU A 118 -12.92 -3.82 -8.64
CA LEU A 118 -13.31 -5.23 -8.84
C LEU A 118 -14.49 -5.36 -9.79
N ARG A 119 -15.51 -4.49 -9.67
CA ARG A 119 -16.65 -4.45 -10.61
C ARG A 119 -16.21 -4.18 -12.05
N GLU A 120 -15.28 -3.25 -12.25
CA GLU A 120 -14.72 -2.95 -13.59
C GLU A 120 -13.95 -4.13 -14.18
N LEU A 121 -13.35 -4.97 -13.34
CA LEU A 121 -12.67 -6.20 -13.76
C LEU A 121 -13.64 -7.37 -14.03
N GLY A 122 -14.96 -7.17 -13.87
CA GLY A 122 -15.97 -8.22 -14.03
C GLY A 122 -16.04 -9.19 -12.85
N GLU A 123 -15.45 -8.83 -11.70
CA GLU A 123 -15.34 -9.68 -10.52
C GLU A 123 -16.44 -9.33 -9.52
N ASP A 124 -17.66 -9.81 -9.78
CA ASP A 124 -18.83 -9.50 -8.94
C ASP A 124 -18.80 -10.20 -7.56
N ARG A 125 -17.88 -11.16 -7.32
CA ARG A 125 -17.86 -12.00 -6.10
C ARG A 125 -16.47 -12.46 -5.64
N VAL A 126 -15.45 -11.62 -5.64
CA VAL A 126 -14.25 -11.95 -4.85
C VAL A 126 -14.52 -11.60 -3.39
N ARG A 127 -14.56 -12.60 -2.52
CA ARG A 127 -14.51 -12.41 -1.05
C ARG A 127 -13.12 -11.90 -0.66
N VAL A 128 -12.80 -10.66 -1.01
CA VAL A 128 -11.67 -9.97 -0.41
C VAL A 128 -12.07 -9.67 1.03
N LYS A 129 -11.63 -10.50 1.97
CA LYS A 129 -11.70 -10.18 3.39
C LYS A 129 -10.63 -9.12 3.67
N LEU A 130 -10.96 -7.86 3.40
CA LEU A 130 -10.22 -6.68 3.84
C LEU A 130 -10.25 -6.60 5.38
#